data_AF-A0A6B9TAM3-F1
#
_entry.id   AF-A0A6B9TAM3-F1
#
_cell.length_a   1.000
_cell.length_b   1.000
_cell.length_c   1.000
_cell.angle_alpha   90.00
_cell.angle_beta   90.00
_cell.angle_gamma   90.00
#
_symmetry.space_group_name_H-M   'P 1'
#
loop_
_entity.id
_entity.type
_entity.pdbx_description
1 polymer ?
#
loop_
_entity_poly.entity_id
_entity_poly.type
_entity_poly.pdbx_seq_one_letter_code
_entity_poly.pdbx_strand_id
1 'polypeptide(L)'
;MVPENVDGKDDGRSGGKDRRPRSGDRRDYRENRDRHGPGNGRKDFRRDDRRGGGGRPRDGKGRGPGNGRSGAGNRPGQRPSNRTGRDGRPSDRRPRDDRRKPEGIPEHKPRDAPEPSLTIPSTPQRILFKGVDCEVNGRTDLAMILYLHGAAMLSKGCENNMTRMLREAGPEQFRTIRGRVAKACPENAMIAFDYMCYTLDPGYDRSLLDSAAENGNPLAIYERIRLEEIGGDDPCIDAFAASDDERMVEDGLKLLVRKKDSVKAEKLLKEMEERRRQRQSVRVEFIRAMKDDRSSIRRLEELSSKFPEAGFLRGYLDAEDRESYIRDGMPRFEETVMSVIHELGISETPYGRYLTALKLRADGEEWIPSMINAAVAGSEDAVGELMPVQNRKDVRKGLASAYLRRNDAAGLVRCYDGEDTSFLDRYCAGDPDRVIEVGRLMGGSRQVEWIKRGCIDGIDGCRSELISMAKSGEHNNKQMVYALHDVGEDLESARMYFSMYGDRSLPAVKWLAKVCVDEQAKEYVRSRFEEMGDLKTFDSIFIDDGYESRDRRGGKGGRGSGNRKGPGRR
;
A
#
# COMPACT_ATOMS: atom_id res chain seq x y z
N MET A 1 -11.07 -23.93 -67.81
CA MET A 1 -12.31 -23.86 -68.61
C MET A 1 -13.15 -25.09 -68.27
N VAL A 2 -14.47 -25.02 -68.43
CA VAL A 2 -15.53 -25.84 -67.78
C VAL A 2 -16.66 -26.05 -68.81
N PRO A 3 -17.59 -27.04 -68.77
CA PRO A 3 -17.74 -28.31 -68.00
C PRO A 3 -17.97 -29.58 -68.88
N GLU A 4 -18.20 -30.76 -68.25
CA GLU A 4 -19.25 -31.78 -68.51
C GLU A 4 -19.14 -32.89 -67.41
N ASN A 5 -20.18 -33.34 -66.67
CA ASN A 5 -21.36 -34.21 -66.97
C ASN A 5 -20.99 -35.71 -67.17
N VAL A 6 -21.70 -36.78 -66.71
CA VAL A 6 -22.96 -37.08 -65.96
C VAL A 6 -22.71 -38.38 -65.10
N ASP A 7 -23.42 -38.76 -64.01
CA ASP A 7 -24.62 -39.66 -63.86
C ASP A 7 -24.47 -40.42 -62.50
N GLY A 8 -25.49 -40.94 -61.76
CA GLY A 8 -26.95 -40.84 -61.83
C GLY A 8 -27.67 -41.70 -60.73
N LYS A 9 -28.87 -41.25 -60.27
CA LYS A 9 -30.09 -41.98 -59.79
C LYS A 9 -30.03 -43.14 -58.74
N ASP A 10 -30.71 -43.08 -57.59
CA ASP A 10 -32.16 -43.28 -57.24
C ASP A 10 -32.32 -44.65 -56.50
N ASP A 11 -33.20 -44.98 -55.54
CA ASP A 11 -34.16 -44.32 -54.61
C ASP A 11 -34.26 -45.21 -53.33
N GLY A 12 -34.94 -44.80 -52.25
CA GLY A 12 -35.26 -45.70 -51.13
C GLY A 12 -35.93 -45.09 -49.88
N ARG A 13 -37.22 -44.75 -49.95
CA ARG A 13 -38.04 -44.25 -48.82
C ARG A 13 -38.15 -45.20 -47.61
N SER A 14 -38.07 -44.65 -46.39
CA SER A 14 -39.02 -44.79 -45.24
C SER A 14 -38.36 -44.32 -43.92
N GLY A 15 -39.02 -43.81 -42.87
CA GLY A 15 -40.43 -43.43 -42.70
C GLY A 15 -40.92 -43.66 -41.25
N GLY A 16 -41.20 -42.59 -40.48
CA GLY A 16 -42.15 -42.66 -39.35
C GLY A 16 -41.65 -42.44 -37.89
N LYS A 17 -41.82 -41.20 -37.42
CA LYS A 17 -42.51 -40.77 -36.17
C LYS A 17 -42.23 -41.38 -34.78
N ASP A 18 -41.96 -40.44 -33.86
CA ASP A 18 -42.56 -40.27 -32.51
C ASP A 18 -42.56 -41.40 -31.47
N ARG A 19 -41.87 -41.18 -30.34
CA ARG A 19 -42.43 -41.26 -28.95
C ARG A 19 -41.40 -40.92 -27.85
N ARG A 20 -41.73 -39.95 -26.99
CA ARG A 20 -41.37 -39.93 -25.55
C ARG A 20 -42.30 -40.92 -24.81
N PRO A 21 -42.01 -41.49 -23.60
CA PRO A 21 -41.72 -40.70 -22.39
C PRO A 21 -40.99 -41.38 -21.18
N ARG A 22 -41.00 -40.66 -20.04
CA ARG A 22 -40.96 -41.09 -18.61
C ARG A 22 -39.64 -41.48 -17.92
N SER A 23 -39.23 -40.57 -17.03
CA SER A 23 -38.94 -40.77 -15.59
C SER A 23 -39.14 -42.16 -14.95
N GLY A 24 -38.19 -42.61 -14.12
CA GLY A 24 -38.46 -43.62 -13.08
C GLY A 24 -37.25 -44.30 -12.44
N ASP A 25 -37.06 -44.01 -11.14
CA ASP A 25 -36.51 -44.87 -10.08
C ASP A 25 -35.03 -45.30 -9.94
N ARG A 26 -34.66 -45.24 -8.65
CA ARG A 26 -33.45 -45.74 -7.97
C ARG A 26 -33.35 -47.27 -8.00
N ARG A 27 -32.13 -47.81 -7.89
CA ARG A 27 -31.70 -48.60 -6.70
C ARG A 27 -30.21 -48.94 -6.70
N ASP A 28 -29.70 -49.12 -5.48
CA ASP A 28 -28.35 -49.53 -5.14
C ASP A 28 -28.06 -50.99 -5.51
N TYR A 29 -26.77 -51.31 -5.72
CA TYR A 29 -26.19 -52.55 -5.21
C TYR A 29 -24.77 -52.30 -4.66
N ARG A 30 -24.57 -52.74 -3.42
CA ARG A 30 -23.26 -52.87 -2.76
C ARG A 30 -22.70 -54.29 -2.96
N GLU A 31 -21.42 -54.42 -2.61
CA GLU A 31 -20.72 -55.55 -1.98
C GLU A 31 -19.45 -55.95 -2.77
N ASN A 32 -18.25 -55.64 -2.26
CA ASN A 32 -17.40 -56.45 -1.34
C ASN A 32 -16.58 -57.53 -2.11
N ARG A 33 -15.32 -57.87 -1.78
CA ARG A 33 -14.53 -57.56 -0.56
C ARG A 33 -13.01 -57.80 -0.73
N ASP A 34 -12.31 -57.33 0.32
CA ASP A 34 -10.98 -57.76 0.83
C ASP A 34 -9.75 -57.39 -0.04
N ARG A 35 -8.53 -57.15 0.48
CA ARG A 35 -7.92 -57.03 1.84
C ARG A 35 -6.62 -56.18 1.70
N HIS A 36 -5.74 -55.84 2.67
CA HIS A 36 -5.46 -56.16 4.09
C HIS A 36 -4.93 -54.88 4.80
N GLY A 37 -5.09 -54.76 6.13
CA GLY A 37 -4.40 -53.77 6.99
C GLY A 37 -3.67 -54.45 8.17
N PRO A 38 -2.83 -53.72 8.93
CA PRO A 38 -3.32 -53.05 10.16
C PRO A 38 -2.66 -51.66 10.40
N GLY A 39 -3.09 -50.79 11.31
CA GLY A 39 -4.23 -50.84 12.25
C GLY A 39 -3.88 -50.27 13.63
N ASN A 40 -4.36 -49.05 13.95
CA ASN A 40 -4.85 -48.54 15.26
C ASN A 40 -4.86 -46.98 15.26
N GLY A 41 -5.87 -46.26 15.72
CA GLY A 41 -7.21 -46.64 16.20
C GLY A 41 -7.92 -45.46 16.89
N ARG A 42 -9.01 -44.93 16.30
CA ARG A 42 -9.86 -43.86 16.89
C ARG A 42 -10.72 -44.38 18.05
N LYS A 43 -11.25 -43.47 18.88
CA LYS A 43 -12.63 -43.58 19.40
C LYS A 43 -13.33 -42.21 19.47
N ASP A 44 -14.54 -42.16 18.91
CA ASP A 44 -15.54 -41.10 19.12
C ASP A 44 -16.31 -41.31 20.43
N PHE A 45 -16.97 -40.27 20.98
CA PHE A 45 -18.26 -40.40 21.68
C PHE A 45 -19.06 -39.08 21.69
N ARG A 46 -20.38 -39.17 21.91
CA ARG A 46 -21.41 -38.12 21.71
C ARG A 46 -21.81 -37.39 23.01
N ARG A 47 -22.69 -36.38 22.89
CA ARG A 47 -23.54 -35.80 23.96
C ARG A 47 -24.26 -36.92 24.77
N ASP A 48 -24.63 -36.80 26.05
CA ASP A 48 -25.56 -35.83 26.68
C ASP A 48 -25.50 -35.81 28.24
N ASP A 49 -26.10 -34.76 28.82
CA ASP A 49 -26.68 -34.51 30.16
C ASP A 49 -26.24 -35.15 31.52
N ARG A 50 -25.81 -34.25 32.44
CA ARG A 50 -26.30 -33.99 33.83
C ARG A 50 -26.56 -35.11 34.86
N ARG A 51 -25.90 -34.96 36.03
CA ARG A 51 -26.43 -34.74 37.41
C ARG A 51 -25.26 -34.81 38.42
N GLY A 52 -25.18 -34.09 39.56
CA GLY A 52 -25.98 -33.03 40.21
C GLY A 52 -25.12 -32.45 41.37
N GLY A 53 -25.57 -31.53 42.26
CA GLY A 53 -26.81 -30.77 42.35
C GLY A 53 -26.85 -29.88 43.62
N GLY A 54 -27.72 -28.85 43.61
CA GLY A 54 -28.25 -28.12 44.79
C GLY A 54 -27.72 -26.68 44.97
N GLY A 55 -28.55 -25.63 45.17
CA GLY A 55 -30.02 -25.52 45.21
C GLY A 55 -30.50 -24.06 45.04
N ARG A 56 -31.82 -23.86 44.84
CA ARG A 56 -32.58 -22.57 44.75
C ARG A 56 -33.18 -22.21 46.14
N PRO A 57 -33.84 -21.04 46.41
CA PRO A 57 -34.57 -20.07 45.54
C PRO A 57 -34.08 -18.60 45.68
N ARG A 58 -34.36 -17.64 44.77
CA ARG A 58 -35.61 -17.06 44.23
C ARG A 58 -36.45 -16.29 45.27
N ASP A 59 -36.35 -14.96 45.22
CA ASP A 59 -37.45 -14.06 45.55
C ASP A 59 -37.36 -12.82 44.65
N GLY A 60 -38.51 -12.22 44.32
CA GLY A 60 -38.57 -11.03 43.48
C GLY A 60 -39.58 -10.03 44.00
N LYS A 61 -39.36 -8.75 43.70
CA LYS A 61 -40.37 -7.69 43.70
C LYS A 61 -39.84 -6.52 42.89
N GLY A 62 -40.49 -6.22 41.77
CA GLY A 62 -40.21 -5.00 41.02
C GLY A 62 -40.94 -3.80 41.62
N ARG A 63 -40.50 -2.60 41.25
CA ARG A 63 -41.29 -1.36 41.15
C ARG A 63 -40.41 -0.25 40.54
N GLY A 64 -40.69 0.13 39.28
CA GLY A 64 -40.74 1.55 38.95
C GLY A 64 -42.13 2.09 39.31
N PRO A 65 -42.49 3.34 38.95
CA PRO A 65 -41.73 4.31 38.15
C PRO A 65 -41.66 5.73 38.78
N GLY A 66 -41.14 6.71 38.04
CA GLY A 66 -41.69 8.07 38.10
C GLY A 66 -40.70 9.24 38.18
N ASN A 67 -40.79 10.14 37.19
CA ASN A 67 -40.39 11.56 37.18
C ASN A 67 -38.88 11.88 37.34
N GLY A 68 -38.32 12.93 36.74
CA GLY A 68 -38.90 13.88 35.77
C GLY A 68 -38.14 15.21 35.71
N ARG A 69 -37.49 15.45 34.56
CA ARG A 69 -37.40 16.74 33.83
C ARG A 69 -36.64 17.95 34.45
N SER A 70 -35.94 18.68 33.56
CA SER A 70 -35.30 20.01 33.77
C SER A 70 -34.02 20.03 34.62
N GLY A 71 -33.00 20.86 34.38
CA GLY A 71 -32.80 21.86 33.31
C GLY A 71 -32.02 23.09 33.81
N ALA A 72 -30.99 23.52 33.08
CA ALA A 72 -30.08 24.66 33.38
C ALA A 72 -29.23 24.54 34.68
N GLY A 73 -28.04 25.17 34.81
CA GLY A 73 -27.21 25.87 33.82
C GLY A 73 -26.40 27.02 34.44
N ASN A 74 -25.06 27.02 34.25
CA ASN A 74 -24.12 28.13 34.55
C ASN A 74 -23.93 28.51 36.04
N ARG A 75 -22.79 29.05 36.54
CA ARG A 75 -21.58 29.66 35.90
C ARG A 75 -20.33 29.50 36.86
N PRO A 76 -19.16 30.18 36.73
CA PRO A 76 -17.85 29.50 36.88
C PRO A 76 -16.93 30.05 37.99
N GLY A 77 -15.79 29.39 38.24
CA GLY A 77 -14.66 30.05 38.92
C GLY A 77 -13.57 29.14 39.52
N GLN A 78 -12.33 29.57 39.31
CA GLN A 78 -11.11 29.27 40.08
C GLN A 78 -10.47 27.86 40.00
N ARG A 79 -9.15 27.92 39.77
CA ARG A 79 -8.10 26.88 39.82
C ARG A 79 -7.00 27.48 40.73
N PRO A 80 -5.97 26.73 41.19
CA PRO A 80 -5.90 25.42 41.85
C PRO A 80 -5.33 25.55 43.29
N SER A 81 -5.04 24.44 44.00
CA SER A 81 -4.01 24.47 45.06
C SER A 81 -3.17 23.18 45.13
N ASN A 82 -1.87 23.35 45.40
CA ASN A 82 -0.85 22.30 45.50
C ASN A 82 -0.60 21.88 46.96
N ARG A 83 -0.14 20.63 47.15
CA ARG A 83 0.76 20.11 48.22
C ARG A 83 0.98 18.61 47.92
N THR A 84 2.14 17.94 48.03
CA THR A 84 3.54 18.25 48.42
C THR A 84 4.42 17.07 47.92
N GLY A 85 5.62 17.26 47.35
CA GLY A 85 6.94 17.16 48.04
C GLY A 85 7.28 15.70 48.46
N ARG A 86 8.42 15.05 48.15
CA ARG A 86 9.85 15.40 47.94
C ARG A 86 10.54 14.26 47.13
N ASP A 87 11.79 14.22 46.64
CA ASP A 87 12.94 15.12 46.36
C ASP A 87 13.88 14.34 45.39
N GLY A 88 14.92 14.86 44.71
CA GLY A 88 15.41 16.24 44.66
C GLY A 88 16.94 16.38 44.45
N ARG A 89 17.53 15.89 43.33
CA ARG A 89 18.94 16.20 42.95
C ARG A 89 19.12 16.54 41.45
N PRO A 90 20.14 17.35 41.09
CA PRO A 90 19.86 18.58 40.33
C PRO A 90 20.51 18.66 38.95
N SER A 91 20.10 19.66 38.15
CA SER A 91 20.85 20.14 36.99
C SER A 91 21.26 21.60 37.18
N ASP A 92 22.52 21.91 36.84
CA ASP A 92 23.06 23.26 36.90
C ASP A 92 22.46 24.16 35.82
N ARG A 93 21.90 25.31 36.23
CA ARG A 93 21.69 26.47 35.35
C ARG A 93 22.22 27.72 36.01
N ARG A 94 23.32 28.26 35.46
CA ARG A 94 23.72 29.66 35.70
C ARG A 94 22.79 30.60 34.93
N PRO A 95 22.52 31.82 35.42
CA PRO A 95 21.60 32.76 34.79
C PRO A 95 22.22 33.42 33.56
N ARG A 96 21.37 33.90 32.64
CA ARG A 96 21.79 34.72 31.48
C ARG A 96 20.87 35.92 31.34
N ASP A 97 21.46 37.10 31.14
CA ASP A 97 20.82 38.41 31.25
C ASP A 97 19.59 38.64 30.35
N ASP A 98 18.54 39.20 30.96
CA ASP A 98 17.46 39.90 30.26
C ASP A 98 17.94 41.30 29.79
N ARG A 99 18.47 41.39 28.57
CA ARG A 99 18.67 42.69 27.87
C ARG A 99 18.88 42.55 26.35
N ARG A 100 17.78 42.39 25.61
CA ARG A 100 17.60 42.84 24.20
C ARG A 100 16.14 42.66 23.78
N LYS A 101 15.42 43.77 23.55
CA LYS A 101 14.14 43.76 22.82
C LYS A 101 14.43 43.54 21.33
N PRO A 102 13.71 42.65 20.62
CA PRO A 102 13.63 42.69 19.17
C PRO A 102 12.76 43.86 18.70
N GLU A 103 13.14 44.46 17.58
CA GLU A 103 12.42 45.56 16.94
C GLU A 103 11.13 45.07 16.23
N GLY A 104 10.24 46.00 15.90
CA GLY A 104 8.90 45.69 15.40
C GLY A 104 8.90 44.97 14.06
N ILE A 105 8.10 43.90 13.96
CA ILE A 105 7.75 43.25 12.70
C ILE A 105 6.79 44.20 11.94
N PRO A 106 7.04 44.55 10.66
CA PRO A 106 6.13 45.39 9.90
C PRO A 106 4.75 44.74 9.74
N GLU A 107 3.68 45.52 9.90
CA GLU A 107 2.32 45.06 9.63
C GLU A 107 2.17 44.71 8.14
N HIS A 108 2.18 43.43 7.82
CA HIS A 108 1.68 42.96 6.54
C HIS A 108 0.16 43.16 6.51
N LYS A 109 -0.28 44.14 5.72
CA LYS A 109 -1.66 44.17 5.20
C LYS A 109 -1.99 42.79 4.62
N PRO A 110 -3.18 42.22 4.88
CA PRO A 110 -3.60 41.00 4.22
C PRO A 110 -3.50 41.19 2.70
N ARG A 111 -2.71 40.34 2.05
CA ARG A 111 -2.91 40.07 0.62
C ARG A 111 -4.27 39.40 0.50
N ASP A 112 -5.06 39.79 -0.50
CA ASP A 112 -6.28 39.08 -0.85
C ASP A 112 -5.92 37.63 -1.21
N ALA A 113 -6.13 36.73 -0.25
CA ALA A 113 -5.98 35.30 -0.48
C ALA A 113 -7.18 34.85 -1.32
N PRO A 114 -6.99 34.10 -2.42
CA PRO A 114 -8.12 33.50 -3.12
C PRO A 114 -8.91 32.64 -2.13
N GLU A 115 -10.25 32.77 -2.15
CA GLU A 115 -11.10 32.01 -1.24
C GLU A 115 -10.78 30.51 -1.36
N PRO A 116 -10.64 29.78 -0.24
CA PRO A 116 -10.30 28.37 -0.28
C PRO A 116 -11.42 27.60 -0.98
N SER A 117 -11.12 27.09 -2.18
CA SER A 117 -12.10 26.36 -2.98
C SER A 117 -12.63 25.15 -2.20
N LEU A 118 -13.95 25.00 -2.17
CA LEU A 118 -14.58 23.95 -1.39
C LEU A 118 -14.19 22.57 -1.96
N THR A 119 -13.29 21.86 -1.27
CA THR A 119 -12.97 20.48 -1.63
C THR A 119 -14.10 19.55 -1.20
N ILE A 120 -14.84 19.04 -2.20
CA ILE A 120 -15.95 18.13 -2.01
C ILE A 120 -15.41 16.68 -1.99
N PRO A 121 -15.76 15.85 -0.99
CA PRO A 121 -15.30 14.46 -0.95
C PRO A 121 -15.80 13.64 -2.14
N SER A 122 -15.00 12.70 -2.62
CA SER A 122 -15.31 11.89 -3.82
C SER A 122 -16.33 10.76 -3.64
N THR A 123 -16.80 10.49 -2.41
CA THR A 123 -17.77 9.41 -2.15
C THR A 123 -19.00 9.90 -1.40
N PRO A 124 -20.22 9.41 -1.71
CA PRO A 124 -21.44 9.93 -1.11
C PRO A 124 -21.52 9.75 0.42
N GLN A 125 -20.87 8.72 0.96
CA GLN A 125 -20.75 8.51 2.41
C GLN A 125 -19.87 9.57 3.07
N ARG A 126 -18.72 9.92 2.46
CA ARG A 126 -17.83 10.97 2.98
C ARG A 126 -18.49 12.35 2.86
N ILE A 127 -19.23 12.59 1.77
CA ILE A 127 -20.05 13.79 1.61
C ILE A 127 -21.08 13.90 2.74
N LEU A 128 -21.85 12.82 3.00
CA LEU A 128 -22.86 12.79 4.07
C LEU A 128 -22.26 13.11 5.45
N PHE A 129 -21.18 12.44 5.85
CA PHE A 129 -20.53 12.70 7.13
C PHE A 129 -20.00 14.13 7.25
N LYS A 130 -19.41 14.68 6.17
CA LYS A 130 -18.93 16.08 6.16
C LYS A 130 -20.09 17.08 6.20
N GLY A 131 -21.22 16.79 5.56
CA GLY A 131 -22.44 17.60 5.63
C GLY A 131 -23.00 17.67 7.05
N VAL A 132 -23.10 16.53 7.73
CA VAL A 132 -23.55 16.44 9.14
C VAL A 132 -22.60 17.21 10.06
N ASP A 133 -21.28 17.08 9.89
CA ASP A 133 -20.30 17.89 10.66
C ASP A 133 -20.48 19.39 10.40
N CYS A 134 -20.68 19.81 9.15
CA CYS A 134 -20.91 21.21 8.83
C CYS A 134 -22.19 21.74 9.48
N GLU A 135 -23.28 20.97 9.45
CA GLU A 135 -24.56 21.33 10.05
C GLU A 135 -24.47 21.45 11.58
N VAL A 136 -23.88 20.47 12.26
CA VAL A 136 -23.65 20.48 13.72
C VAL A 136 -22.79 21.67 14.16
N ASN A 137 -21.83 22.08 13.32
CA ASN A 137 -21.01 23.27 13.55
C ASN A 137 -21.66 24.59 13.05
N GLY A 138 -22.96 24.60 12.75
CA GLY A 138 -23.70 25.80 12.34
C GLY A 138 -23.38 26.33 10.94
N ARG A 139 -22.64 25.60 10.12
CA ARG A 139 -22.28 25.96 8.73
C ARG A 139 -23.35 25.44 7.76
N THR A 140 -24.57 25.96 7.91
CA THR A 140 -25.79 25.50 7.20
C THR A 140 -25.64 25.47 5.69
N ASP A 141 -25.12 26.54 5.09
CA ASP A 141 -25.08 26.69 3.64
C ASP A 141 -24.07 25.72 3.02
N LEU A 142 -22.96 25.47 3.73
CA LEU A 142 -21.98 24.46 3.38
C LEU A 142 -22.54 23.04 3.54
N ALA A 143 -23.34 22.78 4.58
CA ALA A 143 -24.04 21.51 4.74
C ALA A 143 -25.04 21.27 3.59
N MET A 144 -25.84 22.28 3.22
CA MET A 144 -26.75 22.23 2.08
C MET A 144 -26.01 21.93 0.77
N ILE A 145 -24.92 22.64 0.47
CA ILE A 145 -24.08 22.37 -0.71
C ILE A 145 -23.61 20.91 -0.71
N LEU A 146 -23.03 20.43 0.39
CA LEU A 146 -22.57 19.03 0.49
C LEU A 146 -23.72 18.05 0.31
N TYR A 147 -24.88 18.26 0.94
CA TYR A 147 -26.02 17.38 0.77
C TYR A 147 -26.56 17.37 -0.67
N LEU A 148 -26.58 18.52 -1.37
CA LEU A 148 -26.98 18.58 -2.79
C LEU A 148 -26.02 17.80 -3.70
N HIS A 149 -24.71 17.91 -3.47
CA HIS A 149 -23.73 17.09 -4.18
C HIS A 149 -23.92 15.60 -3.92
N GLY A 150 -24.23 15.21 -2.68
CA GLY A 150 -24.51 13.82 -2.36
C GLY A 150 -25.83 13.31 -2.93
N ALA A 151 -26.87 14.16 -3.00
CA ALA A 151 -28.16 13.83 -3.59
C ALA A 151 -28.04 13.60 -5.11
N ALA A 152 -27.27 14.44 -5.81
CA ALA A 152 -26.90 14.25 -7.21
C ALA A 152 -26.06 12.98 -7.48
N MET A 153 -25.52 12.34 -6.43
CA MET A 153 -24.88 11.01 -6.46
C MET A 153 -25.78 9.91 -5.86
N LEU A 154 -27.11 10.12 -5.87
CA LEU A 154 -28.15 9.21 -5.38
C LEU A 154 -28.02 8.79 -3.89
N SER A 155 -27.35 9.60 -3.07
CA SER A 155 -27.31 9.38 -1.62
C SER A 155 -28.63 9.76 -0.99
N LYS A 156 -29.48 8.77 -0.73
CA LYS A 156 -30.72 8.92 0.06
C LYS A 156 -30.46 9.57 1.43
N GLY A 157 -29.28 9.35 2.02
CA GLY A 157 -28.89 10.01 3.28
C GLY A 157 -28.69 11.52 3.13
N CYS A 158 -28.13 11.97 2.01
CA CYS A 158 -27.97 13.39 1.72
C CYS A 158 -29.29 14.02 1.26
N GLU A 159 -30.03 13.36 0.37
CA GLU A 159 -31.35 13.79 -0.10
C GLU A 159 -32.32 13.99 1.08
N ASN A 160 -32.38 13.05 2.03
CA ASN A 160 -33.21 13.15 3.23
C ASN A 160 -32.82 14.34 4.12
N ASN A 161 -31.53 14.63 4.28
CA ASN A 161 -31.09 15.77 5.08
C ASN A 161 -31.36 17.10 4.38
N MET A 162 -31.12 17.20 3.07
CA MET A 162 -31.45 18.40 2.31
C MET A 162 -32.96 18.65 2.29
N THR A 163 -33.77 17.63 2.02
CA THR A 163 -35.24 17.69 2.08
C THR A 163 -35.73 18.12 3.47
N ARG A 164 -35.09 17.64 4.55
CA ARG A 164 -35.40 18.09 5.91
C ARG A 164 -35.09 19.58 6.08
N MET A 165 -33.89 20.04 5.72
CA MET A 165 -33.51 21.45 5.86
C MET A 165 -34.40 22.38 5.02
N LEU A 166 -34.82 21.95 3.82
CA LEU A 166 -35.79 22.68 3.00
C LEU A 166 -37.16 22.74 3.69
N ARG A 167 -37.66 21.62 4.20
CA ARG A 167 -38.94 21.55 4.95
C ARG A 167 -38.93 22.40 6.22
N GLU A 168 -37.79 22.45 6.93
CA GLU A 168 -37.60 23.32 8.10
C GLU A 168 -37.55 24.81 7.74
N ALA A 169 -37.09 25.15 6.53
CA ALA A 169 -36.98 26.54 6.07
C ALA A 169 -38.29 27.11 5.47
N GLY A 170 -39.17 26.27 4.92
CA GLY A 170 -40.43 26.67 4.31
C GLY A 170 -40.32 27.07 2.82
N PRO A 171 -41.39 26.89 2.00
CA PRO A 171 -41.38 27.20 0.57
C PRO A 171 -40.98 28.63 0.23
N GLU A 172 -41.35 29.59 1.07
CA GLU A 172 -41.01 31.01 0.94
C GLU A 172 -39.50 31.27 0.96
N GLN A 173 -38.69 30.37 1.55
CA GLN A 173 -37.24 30.46 1.57
C GLN A 173 -36.56 29.78 0.37
N PHE A 174 -37.26 28.98 -0.44
CA PHE A 174 -36.62 28.15 -1.47
C PHE A 174 -35.84 29.01 -2.48
N ARG A 175 -36.40 30.12 -2.96
CA ARG A 175 -35.70 31.06 -3.87
C ARG A 175 -34.44 31.67 -3.24
N THR A 176 -34.51 32.03 -1.95
CA THR A 176 -33.38 32.58 -1.19
C THR A 176 -32.28 31.55 -0.97
N ILE A 177 -32.64 30.29 -0.67
CA ILE A 177 -31.68 29.20 -0.54
C ILE A 177 -31.03 28.89 -1.89
N ARG A 178 -31.84 28.76 -2.96
CA ARG A 178 -31.37 28.53 -4.34
C ARG A 178 -30.31 29.54 -4.74
N GLY A 179 -30.55 30.82 -4.52
CA GLY A 179 -29.61 31.91 -4.84
C GLY A 179 -28.30 31.88 -4.04
N ARG A 180 -28.28 31.24 -2.87
CA ARG A 180 -27.06 31.02 -2.07
C ARG A 180 -26.27 29.80 -2.54
N VAL A 181 -26.93 28.66 -2.73
CA VAL A 181 -26.25 27.40 -3.08
C VAL A 181 -25.82 27.33 -4.56
N ALA A 182 -26.56 27.95 -5.48
CA ALA A 182 -26.29 27.90 -6.92
C ALA A 182 -24.93 28.48 -7.34
N LYS A 183 -24.29 29.30 -6.50
CA LYS A 183 -22.93 29.82 -6.74
C LYS A 183 -21.84 28.77 -6.56
N ALA A 184 -22.11 27.69 -5.84
CA ALA A 184 -21.14 26.66 -5.45
C ALA A 184 -21.54 25.24 -5.89
N CYS A 185 -22.75 25.08 -6.46
CA CYS A 185 -23.27 23.80 -6.90
C CYS A 185 -23.28 23.68 -8.44
N PRO A 186 -22.86 22.54 -9.02
CA PRO A 186 -23.00 22.25 -10.45
C PRO A 186 -24.46 21.96 -10.81
N GLU A 187 -24.75 21.92 -12.11
CA GLU A 187 -26.09 21.71 -12.66
C GLU A 187 -26.83 20.52 -12.03
N ASN A 188 -26.22 19.33 -11.97
CA ASN A 188 -26.85 18.14 -11.37
C ASN A 188 -27.23 18.32 -9.88
N ALA A 189 -26.47 19.10 -9.12
CA ALA A 189 -26.82 19.42 -7.74
C ALA A 189 -27.99 20.42 -7.66
N MET A 190 -28.14 21.31 -8.66
CA MET A 190 -29.28 22.22 -8.78
C MET A 190 -30.54 21.53 -9.34
N ILE A 191 -30.38 20.52 -10.21
CA ILE A 191 -31.47 19.63 -10.65
C ILE A 191 -32.04 18.88 -9.44
N ALA A 192 -31.19 18.31 -8.57
CA ALA A 192 -31.62 17.70 -7.31
C ALA A 192 -32.29 18.71 -6.36
N PHE A 193 -31.82 19.97 -6.32
CA PHE A 193 -32.47 21.04 -5.55
C PHE A 193 -33.90 21.31 -6.04
N ASP A 194 -34.07 21.52 -7.36
CA ASP A 194 -35.36 21.87 -7.94
C ASP A 194 -36.35 20.68 -7.85
N TYR A 195 -35.88 19.43 -7.98
CA TYR A 195 -36.66 18.23 -7.64
C TYR A 195 -37.16 18.27 -6.19
N MET A 196 -36.26 18.39 -5.20
CA MET A 196 -36.64 18.36 -3.78
C MET A 196 -37.60 19.50 -3.43
N CYS A 197 -37.39 20.71 -3.94
CA CYS A 197 -38.30 21.83 -3.75
C CYS A 197 -39.68 21.55 -4.34
N TYR A 198 -39.77 21.01 -5.57
CA TYR A 198 -41.04 20.66 -6.20
C TYR A 198 -41.80 19.54 -5.45
N THR A 199 -41.10 18.56 -4.85
CA THR A 199 -41.74 17.54 -3.98
C THR A 199 -42.30 18.10 -2.68
N LEU A 200 -41.85 19.27 -2.24
CA LEU A 200 -42.33 19.95 -1.02
C LEU A 200 -43.40 21.01 -1.33
N ASP A 201 -43.30 21.68 -2.48
CA ASP A 201 -44.26 22.66 -2.99
C ASP A 201 -44.42 22.50 -4.52
N PRO A 202 -45.54 21.91 -5.00
CA PRO A 202 -45.82 21.80 -6.43
C PRO A 202 -45.96 23.13 -7.19
N GLY A 203 -46.04 24.27 -6.48
CA GLY A 203 -46.02 25.62 -7.06
C GLY A 203 -44.61 26.15 -7.34
N TYR A 204 -43.56 25.42 -6.97
CA TYR A 204 -42.17 25.85 -7.12
C TYR A 204 -41.69 25.86 -8.59
N ASP A 205 -40.96 26.91 -8.97
CA ASP A 205 -40.35 27.05 -10.30
C ASP A 205 -39.13 26.12 -10.45
N ARG A 206 -39.33 25.08 -11.25
CA ARG A 206 -38.36 24.04 -11.54
C ARG A 206 -37.86 24.06 -12.99
N SER A 207 -37.91 25.21 -13.65
CA SER A 207 -37.58 25.35 -15.09
C SER A 207 -36.22 24.76 -15.49
N LEU A 208 -35.25 24.68 -14.57
CA LEU A 208 -33.97 24.01 -14.81
C LEU A 208 -34.10 22.47 -14.89
N LEU A 209 -34.94 21.85 -14.04
CA LEU A 209 -35.20 20.40 -14.09
C LEU A 209 -35.88 20.04 -15.42
N ASP A 210 -36.90 20.79 -15.82
CA ASP A 210 -37.64 20.53 -17.05
C ASP A 210 -36.75 20.71 -18.30
N SER A 211 -36.04 21.84 -18.42
CA SER A 211 -35.13 22.09 -19.56
C SER A 211 -33.91 21.16 -19.57
N ALA A 212 -33.37 20.75 -18.41
CA ALA A 212 -32.30 19.75 -18.39
C ALA A 212 -32.79 18.38 -18.87
N ALA A 213 -34.04 17.98 -18.55
CA ALA A 213 -34.62 16.74 -19.03
C ALA A 213 -34.87 16.76 -20.55
N GLU A 214 -35.35 17.89 -21.08
CA GLU A 214 -35.50 18.11 -22.54
C GLU A 214 -34.17 18.04 -23.29
N ASN A 215 -33.09 18.54 -22.67
CA ASN A 215 -31.71 18.43 -23.19
C ASN A 215 -31.08 17.04 -22.99
N GLY A 216 -31.82 16.06 -22.45
CA GLY A 216 -31.35 14.68 -22.27
C GLY A 216 -30.50 14.44 -21.03
N ASN A 217 -30.48 15.34 -20.03
CA ASN A 217 -29.73 15.13 -18.78
C ASN A 217 -30.28 13.89 -18.03
N PRO A 218 -29.47 12.83 -17.81
CA PRO A 218 -29.97 11.58 -17.23
C PRO A 218 -30.52 11.73 -15.80
N LEU A 219 -29.97 12.62 -14.99
CA LEU A 219 -30.48 12.86 -13.63
C LEU A 219 -31.82 13.59 -13.68
N ALA A 220 -31.98 14.56 -14.59
CA ALA A 220 -33.25 15.27 -14.75
C ALA A 220 -34.36 14.33 -15.23
N ILE A 221 -34.06 13.42 -16.17
CA ILE A 221 -35.01 12.38 -16.61
C ILE A 221 -35.35 11.44 -15.45
N TYR A 222 -34.35 10.98 -14.68
CA TYR A 222 -34.58 10.13 -13.49
C TYR A 222 -35.49 10.79 -12.45
N GLU A 223 -35.26 12.07 -12.12
CA GLU A 223 -36.11 12.78 -11.17
C GLU A 223 -37.53 13.00 -11.71
N ARG A 224 -37.71 13.24 -13.02
CA ARG A 224 -39.06 13.30 -13.63
C ARG A 224 -39.77 11.94 -13.71
N ILE A 225 -39.04 10.83 -13.83
CA ILE A 225 -39.60 9.47 -13.62
C ILE A 225 -40.06 9.30 -12.16
N ARG A 226 -39.29 9.81 -11.19
CA ARG A 226 -39.67 9.81 -9.75
C ARG A 226 -40.86 10.71 -9.44
N LEU A 227 -41.06 11.79 -10.19
CA LEU A 227 -42.24 12.67 -10.12
C LEU A 227 -43.48 12.10 -10.87
N GLU A 228 -43.36 10.91 -11.47
CA GLU A 228 -44.44 10.23 -12.21
C GLU A 228 -44.86 10.90 -13.53
N GLU A 229 -44.03 11.80 -14.06
CA GLU A 229 -44.33 12.58 -15.27
C GLU A 229 -43.88 11.90 -16.56
N ILE A 230 -42.90 11.01 -16.44
CA ILE A 230 -42.38 10.19 -17.51
C ILE A 230 -42.88 8.77 -17.25
N GLY A 231 -43.63 8.24 -18.20
CA GLY A 231 -44.24 6.91 -18.21
C GLY A 231 -44.44 6.45 -19.65
N GLY A 232 -45.14 5.34 -19.87
CA GLY A 232 -45.29 4.83 -21.23
C GLY A 232 -43.97 4.32 -21.82
N ASP A 233 -43.91 4.25 -23.15
CA ASP A 233 -42.67 4.01 -23.90
C ASP A 233 -42.06 5.32 -24.43
N ASP A 234 -42.02 6.36 -23.57
CA ASP A 234 -41.52 7.70 -23.91
C ASP A 234 -40.12 7.64 -24.58
N PRO A 235 -39.86 8.45 -25.63
CA PRO A 235 -38.55 8.52 -26.29
C PRO A 235 -37.38 8.85 -25.36
N CYS A 236 -37.58 9.64 -24.30
CA CYS A 236 -36.49 10.00 -23.39
C CYS A 236 -35.94 8.80 -22.59
N ILE A 237 -36.69 7.70 -22.49
CA ILE A 237 -36.24 6.44 -21.85
C ILE A 237 -35.01 5.87 -22.58
N ASP A 238 -34.93 6.01 -23.91
CA ASP A 238 -33.78 5.53 -24.69
C ASP A 238 -32.52 6.36 -24.42
N ALA A 239 -32.67 7.69 -24.31
CA ALA A 239 -31.59 8.59 -23.93
C ALA A 239 -31.13 8.38 -22.48
N PHE A 240 -32.07 8.15 -21.57
CA PHE A 240 -31.80 7.82 -20.17
C PHE A 240 -31.03 6.50 -20.04
N ALA A 241 -31.46 5.45 -20.75
CA ALA A 241 -30.81 4.13 -20.72
C ALA A 241 -29.42 4.09 -21.36
N ALA A 242 -29.05 5.12 -22.13
CA ALA A 242 -27.70 5.30 -22.66
C ALA A 242 -26.71 5.95 -21.66
N SER A 243 -27.16 6.30 -20.44
CA SER A 243 -26.30 6.89 -19.40
C SER A 243 -25.31 5.89 -18.80
N ASP A 244 -24.10 6.36 -18.49
CA ASP A 244 -23.05 5.57 -17.81
C ASP A 244 -23.39 5.18 -16.37
N ASP A 245 -24.34 5.85 -15.69
CA ASP A 245 -24.77 5.46 -14.34
C ASP A 245 -25.79 4.31 -14.40
N GLU A 246 -25.27 3.09 -14.57
CA GLU A 246 -26.07 1.85 -14.55
C GLU A 246 -27.00 1.75 -13.33
N ARG A 247 -26.66 2.35 -12.17
CA ARG A 247 -27.47 2.24 -10.95
C ARG A 247 -28.68 3.15 -11.01
N MET A 248 -28.49 4.39 -11.48
CA MET A 248 -29.59 5.33 -11.73
C MET A 248 -30.56 4.76 -12.76
N VAL A 249 -30.02 4.27 -13.88
CA VAL A 249 -30.79 3.65 -14.96
C VAL A 249 -31.56 2.43 -14.46
N GLU A 250 -30.90 1.51 -13.75
CA GLU A 250 -31.55 0.30 -13.24
C GLU A 250 -32.66 0.61 -12.20
N ASP A 251 -32.53 1.65 -11.36
CA ASP A 251 -33.61 2.05 -10.44
C ASP A 251 -34.76 2.76 -11.17
N GLY A 252 -34.47 3.70 -12.07
CA GLY A 252 -35.47 4.42 -12.86
C GLY A 252 -36.31 3.50 -13.75
N LEU A 253 -35.67 2.58 -14.49
CA LEU A 253 -36.39 1.59 -15.29
C LEU A 253 -37.22 0.63 -14.41
N LYS A 254 -36.76 0.29 -13.20
CA LYS A 254 -37.56 -0.51 -12.25
C LYS A 254 -38.78 0.24 -11.73
N LEU A 255 -38.72 1.57 -11.57
CA LEU A 255 -39.89 2.37 -11.21
C LEU A 255 -40.96 2.32 -12.32
N LEU A 256 -40.55 2.50 -13.59
CA LEU A 256 -41.43 2.40 -14.76
C LEU A 256 -42.09 1.01 -14.89
N VAL A 257 -41.32 -0.07 -14.73
CA VAL A 257 -41.85 -1.45 -14.80
C VAL A 257 -42.77 -1.79 -13.63
N ARG A 258 -42.49 -1.30 -12.40
CA ARG A 258 -43.35 -1.55 -11.22
C ARG A 258 -44.77 -1.02 -11.39
N LYS A 259 -44.93 0.10 -12.07
CA LYS A 259 -46.24 0.69 -12.39
C LYS A 259 -46.97 -0.02 -13.54
N LYS A 260 -46.23 -0.84 -14.31
CA LYS A 260 -46.63 -1.48 -15.58
C LYS A 260 -46.81 -0.49 -16.74
N ASP A 261 -46.15 0.66 -16.67
CA ASP A 261 -46.35 1.73 -17.63
C ASP A 261 -45.47 1.59 -18.88
N SER A 262 -44.38 0.82 -18.85
CA SER A 262 -43.42 0.73 -19.96
C SER A 262 -43.01 -0.70 -20.30
N VAL A 263 -43.25 -1.09 -21.57
CA VAL A 263 -42.75 -2.35 -22.15
C VAL A 263 -41.28 -2.16 -22.59
N LYS A 264 -40.93 -0.96 -23.06
CA LYS A 264 -39.55 -0.57 -23.39
C LYS A 264 -38.63 -0.71 -22.17
N ALA A 265 -39.02 -0.22 -21.01
CA ALA A 265 -38.22 -0.35 -19.78
C ALA A 265 -38.03 -1.82 -19.36
N GLU A 266 -39.03 -2.69 -19.55
CA GLU A 266 -38.90 -4.13 -19.28
C GLU A 266 -37.91 -4.79 -20.25
N LYS A 267 -37.91 -4.39 -21.52
CA LYS A 267 -36.94 -4.86 -22.54
C LYS A 267 -35.52 -4.41 -22.18
N LEU A 268 -35.33 -3.14 -21.86
CA LEU A 268 -34.02 -2.57 -21.49
C LEU A 268 -33.45 -3.21 -20.22
N LEU A 269 -34.26 -3.44 -19.18
CA LEU A 269 -33.83 -4.17 -17.99
C LEU A 269 -33.40 -5.61 -18.30
N LYS A 270 -34.11 -6.32 -19.19
CA LYS A 270 -33.70 -7.66 -19.64
C LYS A 270 -32.38 -7.62 -20.41
N GLU A 271 -32.18 -6.63 -21.26
CA GLU A 271 -30.92 -6.45 -22.00
C GLU A 271 -29.74 -6.10 -21.06
N MET A 272 -29.95 -5.24 -20.05
CA MET A 272 -28.95 -4.97 -19.01
C MET A 272 -28.63 -6.21 -18.18
N GLU A 273 -29.64 -6.99 -17.77
CA GLU A 273 -29.42 -8.22 -17.01
C GLU A 273 -28.71 -9.29 -17.86
N GLU A 274 -29.08 -9.43 -19.12
CA GLU A 274 -28.39 -10.34 -20.05
C GLU A 274 -26.95 -9.90 -20.28
N ARG A 275 -26.69 -8.59 -20.47
CA ARG A 275 -25.33 -8.05 -20.60
C ARG A 275 -24.50 -8.31 -19.34
N ARG A 276 -25.09 -8.15 -18.14
CA ARG A 276 -24.46 -8.46 -16.85
C ARG A 276 -24.14 -9.96 -16.71
N ARG A 277 -25.05 -10.85 -17.11
CA ARG A 277 -24.83 -12.31 -17.15
C ARG A 277 -23.75 -12.68 -18.17
N GLN A 278 -23.75 -12.08 -19.36
CA GLN A 278 -22.71 -12.28 -20.39
C GLN A 278 -21.34 -11.83 -19.86
N ARG A 279 -21.24 -10.66 -19.21
CA ARG A 279 -20.02 -10.15 -18.56
C ARG A 279 -19.51 -11.09 -17.46
N GLN A 280 -20.40 -11.59 -16.59
CA GLN A 280 -20.06 -12.58 -15.57
C GLN A 280 -19.58 -13.91 -16.17
N SER A 281 -20.11 -14.31 -17.33
CA SER A 281 -19.69 -15.55 -18.00
C SER A 281 -18.26 -15.48 -18.55
N VAL A 282 -17.70 -14.29 -18.83
CA VAL A 282 -16.33 -14.10 -19.33
C VAL A 282 -15.30 -14.87 -18.49
N ARG A 283 -15.35 -14.75 -17.15
CA ARG A 283 -14.45 -15.48 -16.26
C ARG A 283 -14.66 -16.99 -16.32
N VAL A 284 -15.92 -17.46 -16.40
CA VAL A 284 -16.23 -18.90 -16.43
C VAL A 284 -15.74 -19.52 -17.74
N GLU A 285 -15.95 -18.85 -18.87
CA GLU A 285 -15.46 -19.32 -20.17
C GLU A 285 -13.93 -19.24 -20.25
N PHE A 286 -13.29 -18.20 -19.70
CA PHE A 286 -11.83 -18.16 -19.60
C PHE A 286 -11.24 -19.35 -18.81
N ILE A 287 -11.82 -19.69 -17.65
CA ILE A 287 -11.34 -20.81 -16.81
C ILE A 287 -11.50 -22.18 -17.51
N ARG A 288 -12.48 -22.31 -18.42
CA ARG A 288 -12.63 -23.49 -19.29
C ARG A 288 -11.68 -23.45 -20.48
N ALA A 289 -11.48 -22.29 -21.08
CA ALA A 289 -10.54 -22.07 -22.19
C ALA A 289 -9.08 -22.35 -21.77
N MET A 290 -8.70 -22.02 -20.53
CA MET A 290 -7.42 -22.42 -19.90
C MET A 290 -7.25 -23.94 -19.75
N LYS A 291 -8.29 -24.75 -20.05
CA LYS A 291 -8.28 -26.22 -20.09
C LYS A 291 -8.53 -26.75 -21.52
N ASP A 292 -8.21 -25.94 -22.52
CA ASP A 292 -8.36 -26.23 -23.95
C ASP A 292 -9.80 -26.51 -24.44
N ASP A 293 -10.83 -26.01 -23.71
CA ASP A 293 -12.21 -26.09 -24.16
C ASP A 293 -12.45 -25.18 -25.38
N ARG A 294 -12.43 -25.80 -26.57
CA ARG A 294 -12.67 -25.14 -27.86
C ARG A 294 -14.02 -24.42 -27.94
N SER A 295 -15.04 -24.83 -27.18
CA SER A 295 -16.33 -24.15 -27.16
C SER A 295 -16.25 -22.85 -26.37
N SER A 296 -15.57 -22.87 -25.23
CA SER A 296 -15.30 -21.67 -24.42
C SER A 296 -14.34 -20.69 -25.08
N ILE A 297 -13.32 -21.16 -25.82
CA ILE A 297 -12.43 -20.29 -26.61
C ILE A 297 -13.24 -19.49 -27.64
N ARG A 298 -14.12 -20.16 -28.41
CA ARG A 298 -15.02 -19.49 -29.36
C ARG A 298 -15.98 -18.53 -28.67
N ARG A 299 -16.51 -18.92 -27.51
CA ARG A 299 -17.42 -18.05 -26.74
C ARG A 299 -16.73 -16.80 -26.20
N LEU A 300 -15.46 -16.92 -25.79
CA LEU A 300 -14.64 -15.80 -25.34
C LEU A 300 -14.32 -14.85 -26.50
N GLU A 301 -14.05 -15.38 -27.69
CA GLU A 301 -13.93 -14.63 -28.95
C GLU A 301 -15.22 -13.84 -29.26
N GLU A 302 -16.39 -14.48 -29.22
CA GLU A 302 -17.69 -13.80 -29.40
C GLU A 302 -17.90 -12.66 -28.39
N LEU A 303 -17.56 -12.89 -27.12
CA LEU A 303 -17.71 -11.90 -26.04
C LEU A 303 -16.73 -10.73 -26.17
N SER A 304 -15.58 -10.91 -26.83
CA SER A 304 -14.58 -9.84 -27.04
C SER A 304 -15.15 -8.63 -27.79
N SER A 305 -16.13 -8.86 -28.68
CA SER A 305 -16.85 -7.80 -29.41
C SER A 305 -17.66 -6.85 -28.52
N LYS A 306 -17.98 -7.26 -27.28
CA LYS A 306 -18.81 -6.50 -26.32
C LYS A 306 -18.07 -6.11 -25.05
N PHE A 307 -17.04 -6.85 -24.66
CA PHE A 307 -16.34 -6.73 -23.39
C PHE A 307 -14.81 -6.74 -23.63
N PRO A 308 -14.09 -5.62 -23.43
CA PRO A 308 -12.66 -5.56 -23.68
C PRO A 308 -11.86 -6.55 -22.81
N GLU A 309 -12.33 -6.87 -21.60
CA GLU A 309 -11.75 -7.88 -20.73
C GLU A 309 -11.80 -9.29 -21.32
N ALA A 310 -12.82 -9.61 -22.12
CA ALA A 310 -12.91 -10.90 -22.82
C ALA A 310 -11.88 -10.97 -23.95
N GLY A 311 -11.66 -9.87 -24.68
CA GLY A 311 -10.59 -9.77 -25.68
C GLY A 311 -9.19 -9.89 -25.07
N PHE A 312 -8.95 -9.25 -23.92
CA PHE A 312 -7.70 -9.37 -23.18
C PHE A 312 -7.44 -10.81 -22.70
N LEU A 313 -8.42 -11.45 -22.07
CA LEU A 313 -8.31 -12.84 -21.62
C LEU A 313 -8.21 -13.83 -22.80
N ARG A 314 -8.80 -13.51 -23.96
CA ARG A 314 -8.66 -14.28 -25.19
C ARG A 314 -7.25 -14.19 -25.76
N GLY A 315 -6.67 -12.99 -25.79
CA GLY A 315 -5.29 -12.75 -26.25
C GLY A 315 -4.24 -13.39 -25.32
N TYR A 316 -4.50 -13.43 -24.02
CA TYR A 316 -3.64 -14.13 -23.05
C TYR A 316 -3.45 -15.63 -23.37
N LEU A 317 -4.48 -16.29 -23.92
CA LEU A 317 -4.40 -17.71 -24.30
C LEU A 317 -3.39 -17.93 -25.43
N ASP A 318 -3.32 -17.00 -26.38
CA ASP A 318 -2.46 -17.04 -27.57
C ASP A 318 -1.07 -16.41 -27.34
N ALA A 319 -0.85 -15.73 -26.21
CA ALA A 319 0.41 -15.05 -25.91
C ALA A 319 1.56 -16.05 -25.70
N GLU A 320 2.67 -15.84 -26.43
CA GLU A 320 3.92 -16.60 -26.25
C GLU A 320 4.56 -16.27 -24.89
N ASP A 321 4.74 -14.98 -24.58
CA ASP A 321 5.09 -14.50 -23.24
C ASP A 321 3.84 -14.01 -22.50
N ARG A 322 3.29 -14.93 -21.71
CA ARG A 322 2.13 -14.71 -20.84
C ARG A 322 2.40 -13.71 -19.71
N GLU A 323 3.63 -13.61 -19.20
CA GLU A 323 3.95 -12.65 -18.14
C GLU A 323 4.02 -11.22 -18.68
N SER A 324 4.74 -11.00 -19.79
CA SER A 324 4.78 -9.68 -20.41
C SER A 324 3.39 -9.23 -20.83
N TYR A 325 2.59 -10.12 -21.44
CA TYR A 325 1.22 -9.81 -21.84
C TYR A 325 0.34 -9.34 -20.66
N ILE A 326 0.44 -9.99 -19.50
CA ILE A 326 -0.28 -9.51 -18.30
C ILE A 326 0.30 -8.18 -17.82
N ARG A 327 1.63 -8.04 -17.73
CA ARG A 327 2.29 -6.83 -17.25
C ARG A 327 1.91 -5.60 -18.07
N ASP A 328 1.84 -5.73 -19.38
CA ASP A 328 1.41 -4.66 -20.30
C ASP A 328 -0.10 -4.35 -20.18
N GLY A 329 -0.92 -5.36 -19.89
CA GLY A 329 -2.36 -5.22 -19.68
C GLY A 329 -2.78 -4.67 -18.30
N MET A 330 -1.94 -4.83 -17.28
CA MET A 330 -2.25 -4.47 -15.88
C MET A 330 -2.85 -3.06 -15.70
N PRO A 331 -2.31 -1.97 -16.29
CA PRO A 331 -2.86 -0.62 -16.09
C PRO A 331 -4.31 -0.43 -16.55
N ARG A 332 -4.83 -1.31 -17.41
CA ARG A 332 -6.20 -1.27 -17.94
C ARG A 332 -7.09 -2.38 -17.38
N PHE A 333 -6.51 -3.52 -17.02
CA PHE A 333 -7.25 -4.75 -16.69
C PHE A 333 -6.94 -5.31 -15.28
N GLU A 334 -6.40 -4.50 -14.36
CA GLU A 334 -6.07 -4.89 -12.98
C GLU A 334 -7.18 -5.71 -12.29
N GLU A 335 -8.42 -5.21 -12.25
CA GLU A 335 -9.56 -5.92 -11.63
C GLU A 335 -9.80 -7.29 -12.29
N THR A 336 -9.70 -7.36 -13.62
CA THR A 336 -9.83 -8.61 -14.37
C THR A 336 -8.73 -9.59 -13.97
N VAL A 337 -7.47 -9.16 -13.99
CA VAL A 337 -6.30 -9.99 -13.62
C VAL A 337 -6.42 -10.51 -12.19
N MET A 338 -6.73 -9.65 -11.21
CA MET A 338 -6.90 -10.04 -9.80
C MET A 338 -8.04 -11.05 -9.60
N SER A 339 -9.10 -10.98 -10.43
CA SER A 339 -10.24 -11.89 -10.38
C SER A 339 -9.94 -13.31 -10.90
N VAL A 340 -8.95 -13.47 -11.80
CA VAL A 340 -8.58 -14.77 -12.43
C VAL A 340 -7.16 -15.24 -12.10
N ILE A 341 -6.45 -14.56 -11.20
CA ILE A 341 -5.01 -14.73 -10.96
C ILE A 341 -4.57 -16.18 -10.73
N HIS A 342 -5.33 -16.97 -9.98
CA HIS A 342 -4.96 -18.36 -9.66
C HIS A 342 -5.18 -19.29 -10.87
N GLU A 343 -5.99 -18.84 -11.82
CA GLU A 343 -6.37 -19.55 -13.03
C GLU A 343 -5.49 -19.18 -14.24
N LEU A 344 -4.63 -18.15 -14.12
CA LEU A 344 -3.67 -17.75 -15.17
C LEU A 344 -2.57 -18.81 -15.42
N GLY A 345 -2.27 -19.66 -14.43
CA GLY A 345 -1.24 -20.70 -14.54
C GLY A 345 0.22 -20.23 -14.36
N ILE A 346 0.44 -18.95 -14.04
CA ILE A 346 1.77 -18.38 -13.78
C ILE A 346 2.13 -18.27 -12.28
N SER A 347 1.34 -18.84 -11.36
CA SER A 347 1.46 -18.60 -9.91
C SER A 347 2.84 -18.92 -9.31
N GLU A 348 3.59 -19.84 -9.90
CA GLU A 348 4.94 -20.21 -9.43
C GLU A 348 6.06 -19.32 -9.95
N THR A 349 5.78 -18.50 -10.97
CA THR A 349 6.79 -17.60 -11.54
C THR A 349 7.00 -16.37 -10.65
N PRO A 350 8.11 -15.62 -10.82
CA PRO A 350 8.37 -14.46 -9.98
C PRO A 350 7.25 -13.42 -10.09
N TYR A 351 6.71 -13.20 -11.29
CA TYR A 351 5.62 -12.25 -11.51
C TYR A 351 4.26 -12.78 -11.00
N GLY A 352 3.94 -14.06 -11.15
CA GLY A 352 2.71 -14.62 -10.56
C GLY A 352 2.69 -14.57 -9.03
N ARG A 353 3.86 -14.76 -8.39
CA ARG A 353 4.03 -14.55 -6.94
C ARG A 353 3.84 -13.09 -6.54
N TYR A 354 4.34 -12.15 -7.34
CA TYR A 354 4.13 -10.71 -7.18
C TYR A 354 2.64 -10.34 -7.26
N LEU A 355 1.94 -10.78 -8.31
CA LEU A 355 0.50 -10.56 -8.46
C LEU A 355 -0.27 -11.16 -7.26
N THR A 356 0.17 -12.31 -6.72
CA THR A 356 -0.47 -12.93 -5.55
C THR A 356 -0.30 -12.08 -4.30
N ALA A 357 0.86 -11.46 -4.11
CA ALA A 357 1.08 -10.49 -3.04
C ALA A 357 0.28 -9.19 -3.24
N LEU A 358 0.12 -8.70 -4.48
CA LEU A 358 -0.76 -7.57 -4.79
C LEU A 358 -2.22 -7.85 -4.43
N LYS A 359 -2.71 -9.06 -4.73
CA LYS A 359 -4.08 -9.45 -4.38
C LYS A 359 -4.31 -9.45 -2.87
N LEU A 360 -3.40 -10.05 -2.09
CA LEU A 360 -3.45 -9.98 -0.63
C LEU A 360 -3.50 -8.52 -0.13
N ARG A 361 -2.74 -7.62 -0.77
CA ARG A 361 -2.77 -6.18 -0.45
C ARG A 361 -4.12 -5.53 -0.77
N ALA A 362 -4.74 -5.87 -1.90
CA ALA A 362 -6.05 -5.36 -2.30
C ALA A 362 -7.19 -5.88 -1.41
N ASP A 363 -7.12 -7.15 -0.99
CA ASP A 363 -8.07 -7.79 -0.08
C ASP A 363 -7.89 -7.34 1.39
N GLY A 364 -6.82 -6.57 1.70
CA GLY A 364 -6.54 -6.03 3.03
C GLY A 364 -5.79 -6.98 3.97
N GLU A 365 -5.20 -8.03 3.43
CA GLU A 365 -4.45 -9.08 4.16
C GLU A 365 -2.94 -8.79 4.28
N GLU A 366 -2.20 -9.64 5.01
CA GLU A 366 -0.75 -9.48 5.18
C GLU A 366 0.03 -9.89 3.91
N TRP A 367 0.39 -8.90 3.10
CA TRP A 367 1.06 -9.09 1.80
C TRP A 367 2.60 -9.10 1.85
N ILE A 368 3.22 -8.48 2.86
CA ILE A 368 4.68 -8.25 2.91
C ILE A 368 5.51 -9.54 2.82
N PRO A 369 5.20 -10.63 3.55
CA PRO A 369 5.95 -11.89 3.43
C PRO A 369 5.85 -12.50 2.02
N SER A 370 4.67 -12.44 1.40
CA SER A 370 4.44 -12.91 0.02
C SER A 370 5.20 -12.06 -1.00
N MET A 371 5.27 -10.75 -0.80
CA MET A 371 6.03 -9.84 -1.66
C MET A 371 7.54 -10.06 -1.54
N ILE A 372 8.05 -10.30 -0.32
CA ILE A 372 9.44 -10.71 -0.11
C ILE A 372 9.73 -12.02 -0.85
N ASN A 373 8.84 -13.01 -0.79
CA ASN A 373 8.99 -14.26 -1.52
C ASN A 373 9.00 -14.06 -3.06
N ALA A 374 8.22 -13.11 -3.58
CA ALA A 374 8.23 -12.74 -5.01
C ALA A 374 9.55 -12.06 -5.42
N ALA A 375 10.04 -11.10 -4.62
CA ALA A 375 11.33 -10.45 -4.85
C ALA A 375 12.50 -11.46 -4.79
N VAL A 376 12.50 -12.35 -3.79
CA VAL A 376 13.50 -13.42 -3.63
C VAL A 376 13.40 -14.51 -4.71
N ALA A 377 12.23 -14.65 -5.37
CA ALA A 377 12.06 -15.47 -6.56
C ALA A 377 12.58 -14.79 -7.85
N GLY A 378 12.77 -13.46 -7.83
CA GLY A 378 13.35 -12.70 -8.94
C GLY A 378 12.50 -11.56 -9.50
N SER A 379 11.30 -11.27 -8.95
CA SER A 379 10.46 -10.18 -9.47
C SER A 379 11.06 -8.80 -9.14
N GLU A 380 11.30 -7.99 -10.17
CA GLU A 380 11.67 -6.58 -10.01
C GLU A 380 10.48 -5.73 -9.57
N ASP A 381 9.27 -6.05 -10.05
CA ASP A 381 8.02 -5.40 -9.63
C ASP A 381 7.86 -5.49 -8.09
N ALA A 382 8.13 -6.67 -7.51
CA ALA A 382 8.10 -6.91 -6.07
C ALA A 382 9.20 -6.16 -5.31
N VAL A 383 10.39 -6.01 -5.89
CA VAL A 383 11.47 -5.20 -5.30
C VAL A 383 11.03 -3.73 -5.25
N GLY A 384 10.48 -3.21 -6.35
CA GLY A 384 9.95 -1.84 -6.43
C GLY A 384 8.90 -1.53 -5.35
N GLU A 385 7.93 -2.43 -5.15
CA GLU A 385 6.91 -2.30 -4.11
C GLU A 385 7.44 -2.39 -2.65
N LEU A 386 8.59 -3.05 -2.45
CA LEU A 386 9.23 -3.16 -1.13
C LEU A 386 10.16 -1.99 -0.79
N MET A 387 10.70 -1.28 -1.79
CA MET A 387 11.63 -0.15 -1.57
C MET A 387 11.07 0.94 -0.63
N PRO A 388 9.79 1.40 -0.73
CA PRO A 388 9.24 2.39 0.20
C PRO A 388 9.22 1.96 1.67
N VAL A 389 9.24 0.65 1.94
CA VAL A 389 9.18 0.05 3.28
C VAL A 389 10.48 -0.64 3.70
N GLN A 390 11.59 -0.40 2.99
CA GLN A 390 12.92 -0.99 3.25
C GLN A 390 13.49 -0.77 4.67
N ASN A 391 12.95 0.19 5.42
CA ASN A 391 13.32 0.43 6.82
C ASN A 391 12.82 -0.65 7.78
N ARG A 392 11.83 -1.46 7.38
CA ARG A 392 11.35 -2.62 8.14
C ARG A 392 12.40 -3.74 8.08
N LYS A 393 12.80 -4.28 9.23
CA LYS A 393 13.98 -5.18 9.36
C LYS A 393 13.88 -6.48 8.53
N ASP A 394 12.69 -7.05 8.43
CA ASP A 394 12.40 -8.23 7.61
C ASP A 394 12.40 -7.89 6.11
N VAL A 395 11.83 -6.75 5.70
CA VAL A 395 11.91 -6.26 4.31
C VAL A 395 13.37 -6.05 3.89
N ARG A 396 14.19 -5.38 4.71
CA ARG A 396 15.63 -5.19 4.46
C ARG A 396 16.34 -6.53 4.23
N LYS A 397 16.08 -7.53 5.07
CA LYS A 397 16.66 -8.88 4.93
C LYS A 397 16.11 -9.64 3.72
N GLY A 398 14.84 -9.43 3.37
CA GLY A 398 14.22 -9.96 2.16
C GLY A 398 14.86 -9.42 0.89
N LEU A 399 14.98 -8.09 0.79
CA LEU A 399 15.66 -7.39 -0.30
C LEU A 399 17.14 -7.80 -0.40
N ALA A 400 17.87 -7.83 0.71
CA ALA A 400 19.25 -8.31 0.72
C ALA A 400 19.38 -9.77 0.25
N SER A 401 18.43 -10.64 0.60
CA SER A 401 18.38 -12.02 0.10
C SER A 401 18.09 -12.09 -1.41
N ALA A 402 17.24 -11.20 -1.95
CA ALA A 402 16.97 -11.10 -3.38
C ALA A 402 18.20 -10.62 -4.16
N TYR A 403 18.86 -9.54 -3.70
CA TYR A 403 20.07 -9.01 -4.32
C TYR A 403 21.25 -9.99 -4.26
N LEU A 404 21.41 -10.72 -3.15
CA LEU A 404 22.43 -11.77 -3.03
C LEU A 404 22.25 -12.87 -4.09
N ARG A 405 21.00 -13.31 -4.35
CA ARG A 405 20.70 -14.30 -5.40
C ARG A 405 20.99 -13.82 -6.82
N ARG A 406 20.85 -12.51 -7.06
CA ARG A 406 21.16 -11.86 -8.35
C ARG A 406 22.63 -11.46 -8.50
N ASN A 407 23.46 -11.66 -7.47
CA ASN A 407 24.83 -11.18 -7.38
C ASN A 407 24.92 -9.63 -7.57
N ASP A 408 23.92 -8.88 -7.11
CA ASP A 408 23.87 -7.40 -7.14
C ASP A 408 24.52 -6.79 -5.89
N ALA A 409 25.80 -6.44 -6.00
CA ALA A 409 26.55 -5.77 -4.94
C ALA A 409 25.95 -4.40 -4.57
N ALA A 410 25.48 -3.63 -5.55
CA ALA A 410 24.92 -2.30 -5.32
C ALA A 410 23.61 -2.37 -4.53
N GLY A 411 22.75 -3.36 -4.83
CA GLY A 411 21.54 -3.66 -4.06
C GLY A 411 21.81 -4.10 -2.65
N LEU A 412 22.85 -4.91 -2.43
CA LEU A 412 23.29 -5.29 -1.09
C LEU A 412 23.80 -4.08 -0.29
N VAL A 413 24.60 -3.19 -0.90
CA VAL A 413 25.07 -1.96 -0.27
C VAL A 413 23.90 -1.00 0.05
N ARG A 414 22.89 -0.89 -0.82
CA ARG A 414 21.65 -0.13 -0.52
C ARG A 414 20.89 -0.69 0.69
N CYS A 415 20.93 -2.01 0.90
CA CYS A 415 20.30 -2.67 2.04
C CYS A 415 21.15 -2.65 3.33
N TYR A 416 22.39 -2.19 3.28
CA TYR A 416 23.30 -2.21 4.43
C TYR A 416 23.05 -1.04 5.38
N ASP A 417 22.69 -1.37 6.63
CA ASP A 417 22.36 -0.39 7.67
C ASP A 417 23.58 0.16 8.43
N GLY A 418 24.77 -0.43 8.25
CA GLY A 418 25.97 -0.10 9.00
C GLY A 418 26.29 -1.06 10.15
N GLU A 419 25.42 -2.05 10.42
CA GLU A 419 25.60 -3.02 11.51
C GLU A 419 25.61 -4.47 11.03
N ASP A 420 24.62 -4.91 10.22
CA ASP A 420 24.49 -6.31 9.80
C ASP A 420 25.18 -6.56 8.45
N THR A 421 26.46 -6.95 8.50
CA THR A 421 27.27 -7.24 7.31
C THR A 421 26.99 -8.61 6.69
N SER A 422 26.15 -9.45 7.30
CA SER A 422 26.09 -10.89 7.01
C SER A 422 25.70 -11.27 5.58
N PHE A 423 25.00 -10.40 4.84
CA PHE A 423 24.70 -10.62 3.42
C PHE A 423 25.85 -10.17 2.50
N LEU A 424 26.55 -9.08 2.85
CA LEU A 424 27.74 -8.62 2.13
C LEU A 424 28.89 -9.62 2.32
N ASP A 425 29.08 -10.15 3.53
CA ASP A 425 30.11 -11.15 3.82
C ASP A 425 29.87 -12.45 3.02
N ARG A 426 28.61 -12.86 2.83
CA ARG A 426 28.22 -13.98 1.95
C ARG A 426 28.40 -13.67 0.47
N TYR A 427 28.19 -12.43 0.05
CA TYR A 427 28.43 -12.01 -1.32
C TYR A 427 29.91 -12.06 -1.67
N CYS A 428 30.76 -11.52 -0.78
CA CYS A 428 32.20 -11.54 -0.93
C CYS A 428 32.77 -12.96 -0.82
N ALA A 429 32.31 -13.78 0.13
CA ALA A 429 32.76 -15.16 0.30
C ALA A 429 34.30 -15.36 0.43
N GLY A 430 35.03 -14.32 0.85
CA GLY A 430 36.50 -14.30 0.94
C GLY A 430 37.21 -13.85 -0.35
N ASP A 431 36.48 -13.52 -1.41
CA ASP A 431 37.00 -13.00 -2.69
C ASP A 431 37.41 -11.52 -2.54
N PRO A 432 38.70 -11.16 -2.72
CA PRO A 432 39.17 -9.79 -2.58
C PRO A 432 38.56 -8.83 -3.60
N ASP A 433 38.33 -9.26 -4.84
CA ASP A 433 37.81 -8.39 -5.89
C ASP A 433 36.39 -7.92 -5.52
N ARG A 434 35.58 -8.81 -4.93
CA ARG A 434 34.24 -8.50 -4.40
C ARG A 434 34.29 -7.62 -3.15
N VAL A 435 35.26 -7.83 -2.24
CA VAL A 435 35.44 -6.96 -1.07
C VAL A 435 35.76 -5.54 -1.54
N ILE A 436 36.64 -5.39 -2.52
CA ILE A 436 37.04 -4.11 -3.11
C ILE A 436 35.86 -3.47 -3.87
N GLU A 437 35.10 -4.24 -4.67
CA GLU A 437 33.88 -3.77 -5.35
C GLU A 437 32.86 -3.21 -4.36
N VAL A 438 32.51 -3.98 -3.33
CA VAL A 438 31.59 -3.55 -2.27
C VAL A 438 32.11 -2.29 -1.57
N GLY A 439 33.41 -2.22 -1.28
CA GLY A 439 34.05 -1.03 -0.71
C GLY A 439 33.85 0.20 -1.59
N ARG A 440 34.17 0.10 -2.88
CA ARG A 440 33.99 1.19 -3.87
C ARG A 440 32.53 1.63 -3.97
N LEU A 441 31.57 0.70 -3.93
CA LEU A 441 30.13 0.99 -3.93
C LEU A 441 29.63 1.68 -2.65
N MET A 442 30.26 1.43 -1.50
CA MET A 442 29.96 2.18 -0.27
C MET A 442 30.50 3.61 -0.29
N GLY A 443 31.69 3.79 -0.88
CA GLY A 443 32.38 5.08 -1.04
C GLY A 443 32.83 5.74 0.27
N GLY A 444 33.57 6.84 0.13
CA GLY A 444 33.97 7.73 1.22
C GLY A 444 34.66 7.01 2.39
N SER A 445 34.27 7.35 3.61
CA SER A 445 34.82 6.72 4.83
C SER A 445 34.44 5.25 4.99
N ARG A 446 33.31 4.81 4.43
CA ARG A 446 32.84 3.42 4.53
C ARG A 446 33.68 2.47 3.67
N GLN A 447 34.13 2.92 2.50
CA GLN A 447 35.08 2.19 1.65
C GLN A 447 36.35 1.81 2.42
N VAL A 448 36.95 2.78 3.10
CA VAL A 448 38.23 2.59 3.81
C VAL A 448 38.08 1.60 4.97
N GLU A 449 37.06 1.75 5.84
CA GLU A 449 36.83 0.77 6.92
C GLU A 449 36.47 -0.62 6.38
N TRP A 450 35.73 -0.71 5.27
CA TRP A 450 35.33 -1.99 4.68
C TRP A 450 36.53 -2.80 4.19
N ILE A 451 37.43 -2.18 3.41
CA ILE A 451 38.62 -2.85 2.86
C ILE A 451 39.63 -3.15 3.98
N LYS A 452 39.80 -2.22 4.94
CA LYS A 452 40.57 -2.44 6.17
C LYS A 452 40.08 -3.64 6.98
N ARG A 453 38.76 -3.81 7.14
CA ARG A 453 38.18 -4.98 7.79
C ARG A 453 38.55 -6.27 7.03
N GLY A 454 38.47 -6.26 5.70
CA GLY A 454 38.96 -7.37 4.86
C GLY A 454 40.43 -7.71 5.09
N CYS A 455 41.30 -6.71 5.30
CA CYS A 455 42.70 -6.94 5.68
C CYS A 455 42.84 -7.62 7.05
N ILE A 456 42.07 -7.17 8.05
CA ILE A 456 42.07 -7.72 9.41
C ILE A 456 41.53 -9.15 9.43
N ASP A 457 40.54 -9.46 8.59
CA ASP A 457 39.97 -10.78 8.38
C ASP A 457 40.89 -11.72 7.55
N GLY A 458 42.03 -11.23 7.06
CA GLY A 458 43.06 -12.01 6.35
C GLY A 458 42.80 -12.23 4.86
N ILE A 459 42.04 -11.34 4.20
CA ILE A 459 41.73 -11.44 2.77
C ILE A 459 42.87 -10.83 1.94
N ASP A 460 43.66 -11.70 1.32
CA ASP A 460 44.80 -11.35 0.46
C ASP A 460 44.39 -10.39 -0.67
N GLY A 461 45.15 -9.30 -0.85
CA GLY A 461 44.87 -8.26 -1.85
C GLY A 461 44.20 -6.99 -1.30
N CYS A 462 43.41 -7.08 -0.23
CA CYS A 462 42.77 -5.89 0.39
C CYS A 462 43.83 -4.87 0.87
N ARG A 463 44.95 -5.35 1.41
CA ARG A 463 46.09 -4.51 1.84
C ARG A 463 46.72 -3.76 0.67
N SER A 464 46.91 -4.44 -0.46
CA SER A 464 47.46 -3.83 -1.68
C SER A 464 46.56 -2.73 -2.22
N GLU A 465 45.23 -2.91 -2.16
CA GLU A 465 44.27 -1.87 -2.53
C GLU A 465 44.35 -0.65 -1.60
N LEU A 466 44.45 -0.82 -0.27
CA LEU A 466 44.65 0.33 0.64
C LEU A 466 45.93 1.11 0.33
N ILE A 467 47.04 0.43 0.04
CA ILE A 467 48.30 1.06 -0.35
C ILE A 467 48.14 1.79 -1.71
N SER A 468 47.38 1.21 -2.65
CA SER A 468 47.06 1.82 -3.94
C SER A 468 46.22 3.09 -3.78
N MET A 469 45.14 3.01 -3.00
CA MET A 469 44.27 4.13 -2.63
C MET A 469 45.04 5.25 -1.90
N ALA A 470 46.02 4.90 -1.07
CA ALA A 470 46.89 5.87 -0.43
C ALA A 470 47.82 6.58 -1.43
N LYS A 471 48.26 5.88 -2.48
CA LYS A 471 49.15 6.42 -3.52
C LYS A 471 48.44 7.22 -4.61
N SER A 472 47.12 7.08 -4.77
CA SER A 472 46.35 7.89 -5.74
C SER A 472 46.23 9.37 -5.33
N GLY A 473 46.39 9.68 -4.04
CA GLY A 473 46.20 11.03 -3.48
C GLY A 473 44.73 11.43 -3.27
N GLU A 474 43.78 10.69 -3.83
CA GLU A 474 42.33 10.96 -3.69
C GLU A 474 41.83 10.69 -2.26
N HIS A 475 42.53 9.82 -1.52
CA HIS A 475 42.20 9.43 -0.15
C HIS A 475 43.12 10.07 0.90
N ASN A 476 43.73 11.23 0.59
CA ASN A 476 44.50 12.03 1.54
C ASN A 476 43.61 12.57 2.67
N ASN A 477 43.46 11.80 3.74
CA ASN A 477 42.74 12.20 4.95
C ASN A 477 43.23 11.45 6.20
N LYS A 478 42.86 11.97 7.38
CA LYS A 478 43.15 11.39 8.69
C LYS A 478 42.77 9.91 8.82
N GLN A 479 41.71 9.46 8.16
CA GLN A 479 41.21 8.09 8.29
C GLN A 479 42.12 7.09 7.57
N MET A 480 42.62 7.43 6.38
CA MET A 480 43.57 6.58 5.66
C MET A 480 44.88 6.38 6.44
N VAL A 481 45.36 7.42 7.14
CA VAL A 481 46.52 7.33 8.04
C VAL A 481 46.30 6.25 9.11
N TYR A 482 45.16 6.27 9.82
CA TYR A 482 44.83 5.22 10.80
C TYR A 482 44.63 3.85 10.15
N ALA A 483 43.95 3.78 9.00
CA ALA A 483 43.67 2.51 8.33
C ALA A 483 44.95 1.78 7.93
N LEU A 484 45.97 2.49 7.41
CA LEU A 484 47.28 1.93 7.08
C LEU A 484 48.02 1.42 8.33
N HIS A 485 48.04 2.19 9.42
CA HIS A 485 48.63 1.76 10.70
C HIS A 485 47.94 0.51 11.26
N ASP A 486 46.61 0.49 11.27
CA ASP A 486 45.80 -0.61 11.81
C ASP A 486 45.99 -1.94 11.03
N VAL A 487 46.44 -1.89 9.76
CA VAL A 487 46.78 -3.09 8.95
C VAL A 487 48.28 -3.42 8.91
N GLY A 488 49.12 -2.66 9.63
CA GLY A 488 50.57 -2.86 9.75
C GLY A 488 51.44 -2.16 8.70
N GLU A 489 50.89 -1.25 7.91
CA GLU A 489 51.60 -0.50 6.86
C GLU A 489 52.14 0.85 7.39
N ASP A 490 52.95 0.78 8.46
CA ASP A 490 53.42 1.94 9.22
C ASP A 490 54.24 2.94 8.36
N LEU A 491 55.05 2.46 7.42
CA LEU A 491 55.83 3.31 6.52
C LEU A 491 54.94 4.10 5.54
N GLU A 492 53.92 3.46 4.96
CA GLU A 492 52.97 4.15 4.07
C GLU A 492 52.03 5.05 4.88
N SER A 493 51.68 4.67 6.12
CA SER A 493 50.96 5.54 7.06
C SER A 493 51.75 6.81 7.40
N ALA A 494 53.05 6.69 7.66
CA ALA A 494 53.94 7.83 7.89
C ALA A 494 54.08 8.72 6.65
N ARG A 495 54.23 8.15 5.45
CA ARG A 495 54.23 8.89 4.17
C ARG A 495 52.93 9.66 3.95
N MET A 496 51.79 9.02 4.22
CA MET A 496 50.47 9.65 4.16
C MET A 496 50.30 10.77 5.20
N TYR A 497 50.83 10.60 6.42
CA TYR A 497 50.85 11.68 7.41
C TYR A 497 51.65 12.89 6.91
N PHE A 498 52.83 12.65 6.31
CA PHE A 498 53.69 13.73 5.82
C PHE A 498 53.26 14.36 4.49
N SER A 499 52.42 13.71 3.68
CA SER A 499 51.82 14.34 2.48
C SER A 499 50.79 15.42 2.84
N MET A 500 50.21 15.32 4.05
CA MET A 500 49.24 16.27 4.61
C MET A 500 49.82 17.15 5.72
N TYR A 501 51.13 17.17 5.93
CA TYR A 501 51.75 17.79 7.10
C TYR A 501 51.32 19.26 7.28
N GLY A 502 50.80 19.59 8.45
CA GLY A 502 50.25 20.91 8.76
C GLY A 502 48.72 21.02 8.64
N ASP A 503 48.02 20.03 8.08
CA ASP A 503 46.56 19.96 8.16
C ASP A 503 46.11 19.72 9.62
N ARG A 504 45.19 20.57 10.09
CA ARG A 504 44.55 20.47 11.41
C ARG A 504 43.67 19.22 11.56
N SER A 505 43.31 18.56 10.47
CA SER A 505 42.53 17.31 10.48
C SER A 505 43.36 16.09 10.92
N LEU A 506 44.69 16.12 10.81
CA LEU A 506 45.59 14.99 11.08
C LEU A 506 45.54 14.49 12.54
N PRO A 507 46.07 13.28 12.83
CA PRO A 507 46.47 12.93 14.19
C PRO A 507 47.44 13.98 14.76
N ALA A 508 47.53 14.12 16.09
CA ALA A 508 48.56 14.98 16.69
C ALA A 508 49.96 14.42 16.38
N VAL A 509 50.99 15.25 16.31
CA VAL A 509 52.37 14.82 15.97
C VAL A 509 52.87 13.68 16.86
N LYS A 510 52.52 13.69 18.17
CA LYS A 510 52.81 12.59 19.11
C LYS A 510 52.23 11.23 18.72
N TRP A 511 51.18 11.18 17.89
CA TRP A 511 50.64 9.92 17.36
C TRP A 511 51.67 9.17 16.50
N LEU A 512 52.62 9.87 15.86
CA LEU A 512 53.69 9.24 15.08
C LEU A 512 54.55 8.27 15.90
N ALA A 513 54.57 8.39 17.24
CA ALA A 513 55.19 7.41 18.12
C ALA A 513 54.65 5.97 17.90
N LYS A 514 53.40 5.84 17.43
CA LYS A 514 52.77 4.54 17.15
C LYS A 514 53.30 3.88 15.87
N VAL A 515 53.57 4.66 14.81
CA VAL A 515 54.13 4.13 13.55
C VAL A 515 55.66 3.99 13.62
N CYS A 516 56.34 4.77 14.46
CA CYS A 516 57.78 4.66 14.71
C CYS A 516 58.20 3.41 15.51
N VAL A 517 57.30 2.43 15.66
CA VAL A 517 57.63 1.08 16.14
C VAL A 517 58.31 0.28 15.02
N ASP A 518 57.97 0.55 13.77
CA ASP A 518 58.73 0.10 12.61
C ASP A 518 59.95 1.02 12.38
N GLU A 519 61.14 0.44 12.23
CA GLU A 519 62.38 1.21 12.09
C GLU A 519 62.49 1.92 10.73
N GLN A 520 61.89 1.40 9.64
CA GLN A 520 61.89 2.10 8.34
C GLN A 520 60.95 3.32 8.38
N ALA A 521 59.78 3.17 8.99
CA ALA A 521 58.85 4.27 9.24
C ALA A 521 59.49 5.34 10.13
N LYS A 522 60.20 4.94 11.19
CA LYS A 522 60.93 5.83 12.10
C LYS A 522 62.08 6.58 11.41
N GLU A 523 62.88 5.91 10.59
CA GLU A 523 63.94 6.54 9.79
C GLU A 523 63.36 7.56 8.80
N TYR A 524 62.25 7.21 8.13
CA TYR A 524 61.51 8.14 7.26
C TYR A 524 60.91 9.33 8.02
N VAL A 525 60.28 9.11 9.19
CA VAL A 525 59.73 10.19 10.02
C VAL A 525 60.85 11.15 10.45
N ARG A 526 61.99 10.61 10.85
CA ARG A 526 63.17 11.38 11.23
C ARG A 526 63.69 12.24 10.07
N SER A 527 63.91 11.67 8.90
CA SER A 527 64.46 12.41 7.76
C SER A 527 63.54 13.56 7.32
N ARG A 528 62.22 13.38 7.39
CA ARG A 528 61.26 14.47 7.11
C ARG A 528 61.33 15.61 8.13
N PHE A 529 61.57 15.34 9.43
CA PHE A 529 61.82 16.39 10.42
C PHE A 529 63.19 17.06 10.26
N GLU A 530 64.22 16.32 9.82
CA GLU A 530 65.53 16.86 9.46
C GLU A 530 65.44 17.80 8.25
N GLU A 531 64.71 17.42 7.19
CA GLU A 531 64.42 18.26 6.01
C GLU A 531 63.67 19.55 6.36
N MET A 532 62.76 19.51 7.34
CA MET A 532 62.03 20.70 7.84
C MET A 532 62.84 21.55 8.84
N GLY A 533 64.02 21.08 9.28
CA GLY A 533 64.82 21.75 10.30
C GLY A 533 64.25 21.69 11.72
N ASP A 534 63.33 20.76 12.00
CA ASP A 534 62.59 20.65 13.27
C ASP A 534 62.77 19.28 13.96
N LEU A 535 64.05 18.91 14.14
CA LEU A 535 64.45 17.75 14.95
C LEU A 535 63.92 17.79 16.39
N LYS A 536 63.69 18.98 16.95
CA LYS A 536 63.16 19.13 18.32
C LYS A 536 61.75 18.56 18.42
N THR A 537 60.92 18.77 17.41
CA THR A 537 59.59 18.15 17.36
C THR A 537 59.69 16.63 17.21
N PHE A 538 60.64 16.10 16.41
CA PHE A 538 60.89 14.66 16.32
C PHE A 538 61.24 14.05 17.67
N ASP A 539 62.21 14.61 18.40
CA ASP A 539 62.60 14.13 19.73
C ASP A 539 61.41 14.17 20.70
N SER A 540 60.56 15.20 20.61
CA SER A 540 59.38 15.39 21.47
C SER A 540 58.26 14.36 21.29
N ILE A 541 58.27 13.59 20.19
CA ILE A 541 57.31 12.50 19.93
C ILE A 541 57.48 11.36 20.95
N PHE A 542 58.72 11.11 21.38
CA PHE A 542 59.07 9.99 22.27
C PHE A 542 59.17 10.40 23.75
N ILE A 543 59.01 11.69 24.07
CA ILE A 543 59.00 12.18 25.45
C ILE A 543 57.61 11.92 26.06
N ASP A 544 57.59 11.03 27.06
CA ASP A 544 56.43 10.78 27.92
C ASP A 544 56.16 12.01 28.80
N ASP A 545 55.04 12.68 28.54
CA ASP A 545 54.52 13.83 29.30
C ASP A 545 53.36 13.43 30.24
N GLY A 546 53.18 12.14 30.50
CA GLY A 546 52.17 11.62 31.43
C GLY A 546 50.75 11.56 30.86
N TYR A 547 50.57 11.70 29.54
CA TYR A 547 49.28 11.55 28.88
C TYR A 547 48.95 10.06 28.67
N GLU A 548 48.45 9.39 29.71
CA GLU A 548 48.15 7.95 29.68
C GLU A 548 47.31 7.54 28.46
N SER A 549 47.87 6.64 27.65
CA SER A 549 47.15 5.92 26.61
C SER A 549 46.10 4.99 27.23
N ARG A 550 44.87 5.47 27.37
CA ARG A 550 43.68 4.60 27.43
C ARG A 550 43.46 3.96 26.06
N ASP A 551 44.26 2.94 25.72
CA ASP A 551 43.88 1.87 24.78
C ASP A 551 44.89 0.70 24.76
N ARG A 552 44.95 -0.07 25.86
CA ARG A 552 45.34 -1.51 25.87
C ARG A 552 44.61 -2.30 26.96
N ARG A 553 43.28 -2.37 26.88
CA ARG A 553 42.47 -3.40 27.57
C ARG A 553 41.40 -4.04 26.68
N GLY A 554 41.79 -4.36 25.44
CA GLY A 554 41.12 -5.40 24.65
C GLY A 554 41.41 -6.77 25.25
N GLY A 555 40.71 -7.12 26.34
CA GLY A 555 40.81 -8.45 26.93
C GLY A 555 40.25 -9.52 26.00
N LYS A 556 40.84 -10.73 26.01
CA LYS A 556 40.24 -11.91 25.37
C LYS A 556 38.88 -12.20 26.01
N GLY A 557 37.81 -11.67 25.41
CA GLY A 557 36.42 -11.93 25.77
C GLY A 557 36.00 -13.34 25.38
N GLY A 558 36.51 -14.34 26.11
CA GLY A 558 36.00 -15.70 26.00
C GLY A 558 34.50 -15.71 26.28
N ARG A 559 33.70 -16.35 25.41
CA ARG A 559 32.26 -16.55 25.62
C ARG A 559 32.02 -17.56 26.75
N GLY A 560 32.23 -17.11 27.98
CA GLY A 560 31.87 -17.83 29.20
C GLY A 560 30.35 -17.85 29.37
N SER A 561 29.75 -19.02 29.19
CA SER A 561 28.34 -19.26 29.47
C SER A 561 28.02 -19.10 30.96
N GLY A 562 26.90 -18.45 31.28
CA GLY A 562 26.32 -18.41 32.61
C GLY A 562 25.07 -17.52 32.66
N ASN A 563 24.02 -17.81 33.45
CA ASN A 563 23.78 -18.99 34.28
C ASN A 563 22.27 -19.05 34.64
N ARG A 564 21.64 -20.23 34.67
CA ARG A 564 20.37 -20.45 35.39
C ARG A 564 20.40 -21.80 36.13
N LYS A 565 20.42 -21.67 37.47
CA LYS A 565 20.15 -22.66 38.55
C LYS A 565 19.15 -23.76 38.09
N GLY A 566 19.30 -25.07 38.33
CA GLY A 566 19.81 -25.82 39.51
C GLY A 566 18.67 -26.05 40.54
N PRO A 567 18.61 -27.14 41.36
CA PRO A 567 19.41 -28.39 41.49
C PRO A 567 18.73 -29.60 40.80
N GLY A 568 19.03 -30.90 41.01
CA GLY A 568 20.13 -31.63 41.70
C GLY A 568 19.69 -32.74 42.68
N ARG A 569 20.39 -33.90 42.69
CA ARG A 569 20.04 -35.24 43.28
C ARG A 569 18.95 -36.00 42.50
N ARG A 570 19.01 -37.32 42.31
CA ARG A 570 19.86 -38.37 42.90
C ARG A 570 20.37 -39.32 41.83
#